data_AF-A0A183DL16-F1
#
_entry.id   AF-A0A183DL16-F1
#
_cell.length_a   1.000
_cell.length_b   1.000
_cell.length_c   1.000
_cell.angle_alpha   90.00
_cell.angle_beta   90.00
_cell.angle_gamma   90.00
#
_symmetry.space_group_name_H-M   'P 1'
#
loop_
_entity.id
_entity.type
_entity.pdbx_description
1 polymer ?
#
loop_
_entity_poly.entity_id
_entity_poly.type
_entity_poly.pdbx_seq_one_letter_code
_entity_poly.pdbx_strand_id
1 'polypeptide(L)'
;MLAGFGEDIAWVKWEDAVETAMEANKPIFLLIHKSWCHACKALKKTFQQSNARKAFKKLSEYFVMVNTEDDEEPYEEEYRPDGKYIPRVLFLG
;
A
#
# COMPACT_ATOMS: atom_id res chain seq x y z
N MET A 1 -5.90 -9.66 8.56
CA MET A 1 -6.41 -9.82 7.17
C MET A 1 -6.14 -8.51 6.46
N LEU A 2 -5.36 -8.55 5.39
CA LEU A 2 -4.76 -7.41 4.70
C LEU A 2 -5.85 -6.46 4.15
N ALA A 3 -6.17 -5.42 4.92
CA ALA A 3 -7.03 -4.23 4.78
C ALA A 3 -8.06 -4.05 3.63
N GLY A 4 -8.41 -5.08 2.86
CA GLY A 4 -9.46 -5.06 1.82
C GLY A 4 -9.20 -4.15 0.61
N PHE A 5 -7.94 -3.78 0.34
CA PHE A 5 -7.51 -3.09 -0.89
C PHE A 5 -7.32 -4.05 -2.08
N GLY A 6 -7.62 -5.34 -1.88
CA GLY A 6 -7.67 -6.32 -2.93
C GLY A 6 -7.17 -7.69 -2.49
N GLU A 7 -8.06 -8.67 -2.39
CA GLU A 7 -7.71 -10.03 -1.92
C GLU A 7 -6.91 -10.85 -2.95
N ASP A 8 -6.90 -10.42 -4.21
CA ASP A 8 -6.13 -11.06 -5.29
C ASP A 8 -4.73 -10.46 -5.53
N ILE A 9 -4.27 -9.61 -4.61
CA ILE A 9 -2.93 -9.03 -4.59
C ILE A 9 -2.13 -9.73 -3.51
N ALA A 10 -0.90 -10.11 -3.84
CA ALA A 10 0.05 -10.67 -2.89
C ALA A 10 0.64 -9.54 -2.02
N TRP A 11 -0.05 -9.20 -0.95
CA TRP A 11 0.42 -8.18 -0.01
C TRP A 11 1.52 -8.73 0.88
N VAL A 12 2.54 -7.90 1.10
CA VAL A 12 3.66 -8.14 1.99
C VAL A 12 3.54 -7.20 3.19
N LYS A 13 3.90 -7.68 4.37
CA LYS A 13 3.95 -6.83 5.55
C LYS A 13 5.12 -5.86 5.43
N TRP A 14 4.99 -4.68 6.07
CA TRP A 14 6.07 -3.69 6.05
C TRP A 14 7.41 -4.24 6.55
N GLU A 15 7.40 -5.06 7.60
CA GLU A 15 8.60 -5.69 8.18
C GLU A 15 9.39 -6.55 7.19
N ASP A 16 8.72 -7.18 6.23
CA ASP A 16 9.32 -8.07 5.23
C ASP A 16 9.53 -7.37 3.87
N ALA A 17 9.04 -6.14 3.72
CA ALA A 17 8.90 -5.48 2.42
C ALA A 17 10.25 -5.18 1.76
N VAL A 18 11.22 -4.70 2.54
CA VAL A 18 12.55 -4.31 2.04
C VAL A 18 13.31 -5.54 1.54
N GLU A 19 13.37 -6.61 2.35
CA GLU A 19 14.02 -7.86 1.96
C GLU A 19 13.36 -8.45 0.72
N THR A 20 12.02 -8.54 0.71
CA THR A 20 11.26 -9.06 -0.44
C THR A 20 11.51 -8.23 -1.72
N ALA A 21 11.60 -6.90 -1.60
CA ALA A 21 11.85 -6.01 -2.73
C ALA A 21 13.25 -6.21 -3.33
N MET A 22 14.26 -6.39 -2.46
CA MET A 22 15.63 -6.68 -2.88
C MET A 22 15.74 -8.03 -3.57
N GLU A 23 15.14 -9.09 -3.01
CA GLU A 23 15.15 -10.43 -3.60
C GLU A 23 14.40 -10.49 -4.93
N ALA A 24 13.24 -9.83 -5.01
CA ALA A 24 12.42 -9.79 -6.21
C ALA A 24 12.94 -8.81 -7.27
N ASN A 25 13.91 -7.95 -6.92
CA ASN A 25 14.37 -6.82 -7.71
C ASN A 25 13.20 -5.95 -8.22
N LYS A 26 12.30 -5.58 -7.30
CA LYS A 26 11.11 -4.78 -7.58
C LYS A 26 11.01 -3.61 -6.60
N PRO A 27 10.56 -2.42 -7.05
CA PRO A 27 10.23 -1.33 -6.15
C PRO A 27 9.04 -1.69 -5.23
N ILE A 28 8.93 -0.99 -4.10
CA ILE A 28 7.83 -1.13 -3.15
C ILE A 28 6.74 -0.11 -3.48
N PHE A 29 5.49 -0.58 -3.51
CA PHE A 29 4.30 0.26 -3.43
C PHE A 29 3.84 0.26 -1.96
N LEU A 30 3.96 1.39 -1.27
CA LEU A 30 3.56 1.53 0.13
C LEU A 30 2.31 2.40 0.24
N LEU A 31 1.19 1.78 0.66
CA LEU A 31 -0.05 2.47 0.98
C LEU A 31 -0.24 2.59 2.50
N ILE A 32 -0.17 3.82 3.00
CA ILE A 32 -0.44 4.10 4.42
C ILE A 32 -1.86 4.62 4.56
N HIS A 33 -2.66 3.98 5.40
CA HIS A 33 -4.05 4.37 5.66
C HIS A 33 -4.46 4.14 7.12
N LYS A 34 -5.60 4.71 7.50
CA LYS A 34 -6.21 4.50 8.82
C LYS A 34 -7.65 4.01 8.68
N SER A 35 -8.09 3.13 9.58
CA SER A 35 -9.41 2.51 9.56
C SER A 35 -10.55 3.51 9.79
N TRP A 36 -10.26 4.62 10.47
CA TRP A 36 -11.23 5.68 10.78
C TRP A 36 -11.29 6.80 9.71
N CYS A 37 -10.34 6.83 8.78
CA CYS A 37 -10.20 7.90 7.78
C CYS A 37 -11.21 7.77 6.63
N HIS A 38 -12.01 8.83 6.39
CA HIS A 38 -13.05 8.83 5.36
C HIS A 38 -12.47 8.71 3.93
N ALA A 39 -11.44 9.49 3.62
CA ALA A 39 -10.76 9.44 2.33
C ALA A 39 -10.14 8.06 2.05
N CYS A 40 -9.61 7.41 3.07
CA CYS A 40 -9.05 6.07 3.01
C CYS A 40 -10.11 5.02 2.65
N LYS A 41 -11.29 5.11 3.29
CA LYS A 41 -12.46 4.27 2.95
C LYS A 41 -12.95 4.52 1.53
N ALA A 42 -12.94 5.77 1.06
CA ALA A 42 -13.31 6.10 -0.31
C ALA A 42 -12.31 5.50 -1.33
N LEU A 43 -11.01 5.64 -1.08
CA LEU A 43 -9.96 5.05 -1.92
C LEU A 43 -10.09 3.52 -2.01
N LYS A 44 -10.34 2.86 -0.87
CA LYS A 44 -10.59 1.41 -0.81
C LYS A 44 -11.75 1.00 -1.72
N LYS A 45 -12.86 1.72 -1.67
CA LYS A 45 -14.02 1.48 -2.55
C LYS A 45 -13.66 1.66 -4.02
N THR A 46 -12.89 2.71 -4.36
CA THR A 46 -12.42 2.92 -5.74
C THR A 46 -11.61 1.74 -6.24
N PHE A 47 -10.67 1.19 -5.46
CA PHE A 47 -9.86 0.03 -5.89
C PHE A 47 -10.68 -1.25 -6.06
N GLN A 48 -11.87 -1.34 -5.46
CA GLN A 48 -12.80 -2.47 -5.65
C GLN A 48 -13.65 -2.34 -6.93
N GLN A 49 -13.74 -1.15 -7.53
CA GLN A 49 -14.49 -0.97 -8.77
C GLN A 49 -13.83 -1.70 -9.94
N SER A 50 -14.60 -2.36 -10.80
CA SER A 50 -14.11 -3.32 -11.79
C SER A 50 -12.94 -2.83 -12.67
N ASN A 51 -13.00 -1.60 -13.20
CA ASN A 51 -11.94 -1.05 -14.05
C ASN A 51 -10.68 -0.70 -13.26
N ALA A 52 -10.84 -0.01 -12.13
CA ALA A 52 -9.73 0.31 -11.24
C ALA A 52 -9.08 -0.96 -10.67
N ARG A 53 -9.90 -1.96 -10.35
CA ARG A 53 -9.45 -3.26 -9.85
C ARG A 53 -8.55 -3.99 -10.83
N LYS A 54 -8.96 -4.04 -12.10
CA LYS A 54 -8.15 -4.65 -13.18
C LYS A 54 -6.82 -3.92 -13.35
N ALA A 55 -6.84 -2.59 -13.38
CA ALA A 55 -5.63 -1.78 -13.50
C ALA A 55 -4.70 -1.96 -12.29
N PHE A 56 -5.24 -1.93 -11.07
CA PHE A 56 -4.48 -2.06 -9.84
C PHE A 56 -3.87 -3.47 -9.68
N LYS A 57 -4.61 -4.51 -10.07
CA LYS A 57 -4.06 -5.88 -10.15
C LYS A 57 -2.90 -5.95 -11.14
N LYS A 58 -3.03 -5.36 -12.33
CA LYS A 58 -1.93 -5.37 -13.31
C LYS A 58 -0.71 -4.62 -12.79
N LEU A 59 -0.91 -3.48 -12.12
CA LEU A 59 0.16 -2.72 -11.46
C LEU A 59 0.88 -3.59 -10.42
N SER A 60 0.14 -4.37 -9.62
CA SER A 60 0.70 -5.21 -8.55
C SER A 60 1.74 -6.23 -9.01
N GLU A 61 1.77 -6.58 -10.30
CA GLU A 61 2.78 -7.48 -10.85
C GLU A 61 4.20 -6.86 -10.85
N TYR A 62 4.31 -5.52 -10.83
CA TYR A 62 5.56 -4.78 -10.98
C TYR A 62 6.15 -4.28 -9.66
N PHE A 63 5.42 -4.42 -8.54
CA PHE A 63 5.82 -3.90 -7.24
C PHE A 63 5.73 -4.98 -6.16
N VAL A 64 6.50 -4.81 -5.09
CA VAL A 64 6.17 -5.40 -3.79
C VAL A 64 5.08 -4.56 -3.17
N MET A 65 3.90 -5.14 -3.01
CA MET A 65 2.70 -4.42 -2.58
C MET A 65 2.58 -4.44 -1.06
N VAL A 66 2.57 -3.26 -0.43
CA VAL A 66 2.41 -3.09 1.00
C VAL A 66 1.25 -2.16 1.28
N ASN A 67 0.44 -2.52 2.27
CA ASN A 67 -0.45 -1.58 2.94
C ASN A 67 -0.24 -1.67 4.45
N THR A 68 -0.33 -0.53 5.12
CA THR A 68 -0.24 -0.45 6.59
C THR A 68 -1.50 0.25 7.11
N GLU A 69 -2.16 -0.37 8.08
CA GLU A 69 -3.35 0.17 8.72
C GLU A 69 -3.06 0.61 10.16
N ASP A 70 -3.59 1.79 10.54
CA ASP A 70 -3.53 2.28 11.92
C ASP A 70 -2.10 2.29 12.47
N ASP A 71 -1.80 1.52 13.52
CA ASP A 71 -0.50 1.57 14.20
C ASP A 71 0.62 0.82 13.44
N GLU A 72 0.31 0.20 12.31
CA GLU A 72 1.29 -0.44 11.40
C GLU A 72 2.08 0.58 10.56
N GLU A 73 1.70 1.87 10.61
CA GLU A 73 2.41 2.94 9.89
C GLU A 73 3.89 3.02 10.31
N PRO A 74 4.84 3.04 9.35
CA PRO A 74 6.26 3.28 9.63
C PRO A 74 6.47 4.67 10.26
N TYR A 75 7.30 4.75 11.30
CA TYR A 75 7.44 5.99 12.10
C TYR A 75 8.49 6.95 11.53
N GLU A 76 9.38 6.45 10.68
CA GLU A 76 10.52 7.16 10.13
C GLU A 76 10.06 8.34 9.24
N GLU A 77 10.75 9.49 9.35
CA GLU A 77 10.40 10.71 8.60
C GLU A 77 10.59 10.55 7.08
N GLU A 78 11.38 9.57 6.64
CA GLU A 78 11.51 9.22 5.22
C GLU A 78 10.18 8.77 4.59
N TYR A 79 9.25 8.24 5.38
CA TYR A 79 7.90 7.84 4.94
C TYR A 79 6.85 8.95 5.14
N ARG A 80 7.32 10.17 5.40
CA ARG A 80 6.53 11.40 5.61
C ARG A 80 7.16 12.62 4.89
N PRO A 81 7.63 12.48 3.63
CA PRO A 81 8.42 13.52 2.96
C PRO A 81 7.67 14.85 2.79
N ASP A 82 6.34 14.81 2.77
CA ASP A 82 5.43 15.94 2.61
C ASP A 82 4.37 15.99 3.75
N GLY A 83 4.67 15.34 4.87
CA GLY A 83 3.89 15.41 6.11
C GLY A 83 3.11 14.13 6.45
N LYS A 84 2.17 14.28 7.40
CA LYS A 84 1.47 13.17 8.07
C LYS A 84 0.02 12.97 7.61
N TYR A 85 -0.35 13.45 6.42
CA TYR A 85 -1.72 13.32 5.89
C TYR A 85 -2.05 11.86 5.56
N ILE A 86 -3.32 11.50 5.41
CA ILE A 86 -3.73 10.12 5.07
C ILE A 86 -4.95 10.14 4.11
N PRO A 87 -5.05 9.18 3.16
CA PRO A 87 -4.07 8.12 2.87
C PRO A 87 -2.82 8.68 2.17
N ARG A 88 -1.70 7.93 2.25
CA ARG A 88 -0.44 8.22 1.51
C ARG A 88 -0.07 7.03 0.64
N VAL A 89 0.44 7.32 -0.55
CA VAL A 89 0.99 6.31 -1.46
C VAL A 89 2.42 6.73 -1.78
N LEU A 90 3.38 5.88 -1.45
CA LEU A 90 4.79 6.08 -1.70
C LEU A 90 5.30 4.96 -2.61
N PHE A 91 6.28 5.30 -3.45
CA PHE A 91 7.02 4.36 -4.28
C PHE A 91 8.48 4.41 -3.84
N LEU A 92 9.01 3.26 -3.41
CA LEU A 92 10.37 3.15 -2.88
C LEU A 92 11.18 2.23 -3.79
N GLY A 93 12.44 2.57 -4.09
CA GLY A 93 13.32 1.79 -4.95
C GLY A 93 14.75 2.29 -4.93
#